data_AF-A0A5C6SHT0-F1
#
_entry.id   AF-A0A5C6SHT0-F1
#
_cell.length_a   1.000
_cell.length_b   1.000
_cell.length_c   1.000
_cell.angle_alpha   90.00
_cell.angle_beta   90.00
_cell.angle_gamma   90.00
#
_symmetry.space_group_name_H-M   'P 1'
#
loop_
_entity.id
_entity.type
_entity.pdbx_description
1 polymer ?
#
loop_
_entity_poly.entity_id
_entity_poly.type
_entity_poly.pdbx_seq_one_letter_code
_entity_poly.pdbx_strand_id
1 'polypeptide(L)'
;MDLSDSYVRNEVPQAPYRAMNDQAAYVLQEWMALGRVLTKSPKNIQTQFCLCLQILGLTLLERYDGTMAKALLRLGESEIISILSEDGEAEYETLASLDQDDISLAFHCIALMRILLEEAGGEEARMQREYYDSTYSATQNQVIYGAAVGVHGPCSVQKTDATALHDALAQSKVCAGRPLAISAIKELLGICSAALGTDWVIVEREPEEGKTS
;
A
#
# COMPACT_ATOMS: atom_id res chain seq x y z
N MET A 1 -22.79 -33.85 52.04
CA MET A 1 -22.78 -33.75 50.58
C MET A 1 -23.23 -32.35 50.26
N ASP A 2 -22.27 -31.44 50.03
CA ASP A 2 -22.55 -30.14 49.44
C ASP A 2 -21.79 -30.11 48.11
N LEU A 3 -22.55 -30.11 47.03
CA LEU A 3 -22.11 -29.76 45.69
C LEU A 3 -22.42 -28.27 45.54
N SER A 4 -21.40 -27.42 45.55
CA SER A 4 -21.54 -26.06 45.04
C SER A 4 -20.49 -25.82 43.97
N ASP A 5 -21.01 -25.52 42.79
CA ASP A 5 -20.32 -25.41 41.52
C ASP A 5 -19.15 -24.43 41.56
N SER A 6 -17.97 -24.93 41.25
CA SER A 6 -16.84 -24.09 40.85
C SER A 6 -17.10 -23.58 39.43
N TYR A 7 -17.56 -22.33 39.32
CA TYR A 7 -17.50 -21.58 38.07
C TYR A 7 -16.02 -21.44 37.66
N VAL A 8 -15.59 -22.27 36.70
CA VAL A 8 -14.35 -22.05 35.96
C VAL A 8 -14.59 -20.82 35.08
N ARG A 9 -14.19 -19.66 35.58
CA ARG A 9 -14.05 -18.45 34.77
C ARG A 9 -12.95 -18.77 33.75
N ASN A 10 -13.33 -19.07 32.51
CA ASN A 10 -12.41 -19.15 31.39
C ASN A 10 -11.80 -17.76 31.18
N GLU A 11 -10.72 -17.47 31.89
CA GLU A 11 -9.91 -16.28 31.64
C GLU A 11 -9.20 -16.52 30.30
N VAL A 12 -9.73 -15.89 29.25
CA VAL A 12 -9.03 -15.76 27.97
C VAL A 12 -7.65 -15.17 28.26
N PRO A 13 -6.55 -15.74 27.75
CA PRO A 13 -5.21 -15.24 28.04
C PRO A 13 -5.10 -13.75 27.66
N GLN A 14 -4.95 -12.87 28.66
CA GLN A 14 -4.92 -11.41 28.42
C GLN A 14 -3.66 -10.93 27.70
N ALA A 15 -2.55 -11.69 27.77
CA ALA A 15 -1.28 -11.30 27.17
C ALA A 15 -1.29 -11.28 25.63
N PRO A 16 -1.73 -12.33 24.91
CA PRO A 16 -1.83 -12.28 23.46
C PRO A 16 -2.87 -11.26 22.97
N TYR A 17 -3.97 -11.07 23.70
CA TYR A 17 -4.99 -10.07 23.34
C TYR A 17 -4.47 -8.63 23.46
N ARG A 18 -3.59 -8.32 24.42
CA ARG A 18 -2.95 -7.00 24.52
C ARG A 18 -1.97 -6.74 23.38
N ALA A 19 -1.13 -7.72 23.05
CA ALA A 19 -0.15 -7.60 21.97
C ALA A 19 -0.82 -7.38 20.59
N MET A 20 -1.94 -8.06 20.32
CA MET A 20 -2.70 -7.86 19.08
C MET A 20 -3.34 -6.46 19.01
N ASN A 21 -3.91 -5.97 20.13
CA ASN A 21 -4.45 -4.60 20.19
C ASN A 21 -3.35 -3.54 19.97
N ASP A 22 -2.17 -3.75 20.53
CA ASP A 22 -1.03 -2.84 20.35
C ASP A 22 -0.56 -2.82 18.88
N GLN A 23 -0.53 -3.99 18.21
CA GLN A 23 -0.21 -4.07 16.78
C GLN A 23 -1.27 -3.39 15.92
N ALA A 24 -2.55 -3.65 16.15
CA ALA A 24 -3.66 -3.01 15.42
C ALA A 24 -3.63 -1.48 15.57
N ALA A 25 -3.38 -0.96 16.78
CA ALA A 25 -3.18 0.45 17.03
C ALA A 25 -2.00 1.02 16.22
N TYR A 26 -0.90 0.26 16.15
CA TYR A 26 0.28 0.67 15.42
C TYR A 26 0.07 0.66 13.89
N VAL A 27 -0.61 -0.35 13.34
CA VAL A 27 -1.04 -0.39 11.92
C VAL A 27 -1.86 0.86 11.58
N LEU A 28 -2.86 1.18 12.39
CA LEU A 28 -3.69 2.36 12.18
C LEU A 28 -2.86 3.65 12.23
N GLN A 29 -1.92 3.75 13.17
CA GLN A 29 -1.01 4.88 13.27
C GLN A 29 -0.19 5.06 11.99
N GLU A 30 0.34 3.97 11.43
CA GLU A 30 1.13 3.99 10.20
C GLU A 30 0.29 4.34 8.97
N TRP A 31 -0.95 3.86 8.85
CA TRP A 31 -1.91 4.28 7.81
C TRP A 31 -2.19 5.78 7.86
N MET A 32 -2.52 6.29 9.05
CA MET A 32 -2.73 7.73 9.22
C MET A 32 -1.45 8.52 8.91
N ALA A 33 -0.27 7.99 9.23
CA ALA A 33 1.00 8.62 8.91
C ALA A 33 1.24 8.66 7.40
N LEU A 34 0.95 7.58 6.68
CA LEU A 34 1.02 7.53 5.23
C LEU A 34 0.12 8.59 4.60
N GLY A 35 -1.15 8.65 5.00
CA GLY A 35 -2.10 9.64 4.51
C GLY A 35 -1.64 11.09 4.72
N ARG A 36 -1.07 11.39 5.90
CA ARG A 36 -0.48 12.71 6.18
C ARG A 36 0.71 13.03 5.28
N VAL A 37 1.60 12.07 5.03
CA VAL A 37 2.78 12.27 4.18
C VAL A 37 2.35 12.46 2.73
N LEU A 38 1.42 11.67 2.22
CA LEU A 38 0.83 11.84 0.89
C LEU A 38 0.22 13.24 0.72
N THR A 39 -0.62 13.66 1.68
CA THR A 39 -1.30 14.96 1.62
C THR A 39 -0.33 16.15 1.67
N LYS A 40 0.79 16.02 2.41
CA LYS A 40 1.81 17.07 2.54
C LYS A 40 2.87 17.05 1.43
N SER A 41 2.95 15.98 0.64
CA SER A 41 3.92 15.84 -0.42
C SER A 41 3.74 16.93 -1.50
N PRO A 42 4.80 17.38 -2.17
CA PRO A 42 4.71 18.26 -3.32
C PRO A 42 3.73 17.76 -4.38
N LYS A 43 3.05 18.68 -5.08
CA LYS A 43 1.95 18.31 -5.97
C LYS A 43 2.36 17.35 -7.08
N ASN A 44 3.54 17.54 -7.66
CA ASN A 44 4.07 16.65 -8.69
C ASN A 44 4.28 15.21 -8.18
N ILE A 45 4.71 15.04 -6.94
CA ILE A 45 4.90 13.71 -6.31
C ILE A 45 3.53 13.07 -6.07
N GLN A 46 2.56 13.82 -5.55
CA GLN A 46 1.18 13.31 -5.42
C GLN A 46 0.62 12.83 -6.77
N THR A 47 0.80 13.63 -7.83
CA THR A 47 0.36 13.29 -9.18
C THR A 47 1.05 12.01 -9.67
N GLN A 48 2.38 11.91 -9.54
CA GLN A 48 3.14 10.74 -9.97
C GLN A 48 2.70 9.49 -9.21
N PHE A 49 2.59 9.57 -7.88
CA PHE A 49 2.12 8.47 -7.04
C PHE A 49 0.73 7.98 -7.45
N CYS A 50 -0.23 8.90 -7.62
CA CYS A 50 -1.60 8.55 -8.03
C CYS A 50 -1.65 7.93 -9.43
N LEU A 51 -0.85 8.45 -10.37
CA LEU A 51 -0.74 7.88 -11.71
C LEU A 51 -0.11 6.49 -11.68
N CYS A 52 0.91 6.26 -10.86
CA CYS A 52 1.49 4.94 -10.70
C CYS A 52 0.49 3.93 -10.15
N LEU A 53 -0.34 4.30 -9.16
CA LEU A 53 -1.43 3.44 -8.69
C LEU A 53 -2.45 3.13 -9.78
N GLN A 54 -2.84 4.13 -10.58
CA GLN A 54 -3.72 3.90 -11.73
C GLN A 54 -3.06 2.98 -12.76
N ILE A 55 -1.77 3.11 -13.03
CA ILE A 55 -1.03 2.22 -13.94
C ILE A 55 -1.00 0.79 -13.39
N LEU A 56 -0.62 0.61 -12.12
CA LEU A 56 -0.55 -0.69 -11.47
C LEU A 56 -1.92 -1.39 -11.46
N GLY A 57 -3.00 -0.65 -11.19
CA GLY A 57 -4.36 -1.17 -11.31
C GLY A 57 -4.77 -1.50 -12.75
N LEU A 58 -4.55 -0.59 -13.71
CA LEU A 58 -4.91 -0.82 -15.12
C LEU A 58 -4.19 -2.03 -15.70
N THR A 59 -2.92 -2.24 -15.35
CA THR A 59 -2.11 -3.36 -15.84
C THR A 59 -2.53 -4.72 -15.28
N LEU A 60 -3.44 -4.78 -14.29
CA LEU A 60 -4.13 -6.00 -13.88
C LEU A 60 -5.30 -6.38 -14.80
N LEU A 61 -5.73 -5.46 -15.67
CA LEU A 61 -6.88 -5.64 -16.55
C LEU A 61 -6.44 -6.07 -17.96
N GLU A 62 -7.21 -6.96 -18.58
CA GLU A 62 -7.03 -7.33 -19.99
C GLU A 62 -7.36 -6.18 -20.95
N ARG A 63 -8.25 -5.26 -20.52
CA ARG A 63 -8.74 -4.14 -21.32
C ARG A 63 -8.90 -2.88 -20.49
N TYR A 64 -8.48 -1.74 -21.05
CA TYR A 64 -8.52 -0.44 -20.36
C TYR A 64 -9.80 0.38 -20.63
N ASP A 65 -10.76 -0.17 -21.38
CA ASP A 65 -12.04 0.48 -21.70
C ASP A 65 -13.25 -0.10 -20.94
N GLY A 66 -13.00 -1.10 -20.10
CA GLY A 66 -14.02 -1.76 -19.27
C GLY A 66 -14.51 -0.90 -18.09
N THR A 67 -15.56 -1.37 -17.42
CA THR A 67 -16.17 -0.67 -16.27
C THR A 67 -15.16 -0.40 -15.15
N MET A 68 -14.32 -1.37 -14.82
CA MET A 68 -13.30 -1.25 -13.76
C MET A 68 -12.25 -0.18 -14.11
N ALA A 69 -11.71 -0.24 -15.34
CA ALA A 69 -10.75 0.76 -15.82
C ALA A 69 -11.35 2.17 -15.81
N LYS A 70 -12.59 2.32 -16.27
CA LYS A 70 -13.32 3.60 -16.24
C LYS A 70 -13.56 4.11 -14.82
N ALA A 71 -13.87 3.22 -13.87
CA ALA A 71 -14.02 3.60 -12.47
C ALA A 71 -12.70 4.10 -11.88
N LEU A 72 -11.61 3.36 -12.10
CA LEU A 72 -10.26 3.74 -11.67
C LEU A 72 -9.81 5.08 -12.27
N LEU A 73 -10.00 5.29 -13.57
CA LEU A 73 -9.63 6.52 -14.27
C LEU A 73 -10.44 7.75 -13.84
N ARG A 74 -11.63 7.55 -13.26
CA ARG A 74 -12.47 8.64 -12.71
C ARG A 74 -12.01 9.11 -11.33
N LEU A 75 -11.19 8.32 -10.63
CA LEU A 75 -10.61 8.75 -9.37
C LEU A 75 -9.61 9.88 -9.65
N GLY A 76 -9.77 11.00 -8.93
CA GLY A 76 -8.78 12.06 -8.89
C GLY A 76 -7.77 11.81 -7.77
N GLU A 77 -6.77 12.68 -7.67
CA GLU A 77 -5.72 12.55 -6.65
C GLU A 77 -6.31 12.63 -5.23
N SER A 78 -7.28 13.52 -5.00
CA SER A 78 -7.97 13.63 -3.71
C SER A 78 -8.68 12.35 -3.31
N GLU A 79 -9.37 11.72 -4.26
CA GLU A 79 -10.10 10.47 -4.02
C GLU A 79 -9.13 9.32 -3.74
N ILE A 80 -8.06 9.19 -4.53
CA ILE A 80 -7.03 8.15 -4.34
C ILE A 80 -6.34 8.32 -2.99
N ILE A 81 -5.90 9.53 -2.65
CA ILE A 81 -5.24 9.79 -1.37
C ILE A 81 -6.19 9.53 -0.20
N SER A 82 -7.47 9.88 -0.34
CA SER A 82 -8.48 9.63 0.71
C SER A 82 -8.73 8.14 0.94
N ILE A 83 -8.68 7.29 -0.10
CA ILE A 83 -8.79 5.83 0.07
C ILE A 83 -7.64 5.29 0.93
N LEU A 84 -6.44 5.84 0.78
CA LEU A 84 -5.24 5.41 1.51
C LEU A 84 -5.06 6.12 2.86
N SER A 85 -5.92 7.08 3.17
CA SER A 85 -5.87 7.88 4.39
C SER A 85 -7.05 7.48 5.26
N GLU A 86 -6.98 6.30 5.85
CA GLU A 86 -8.02 5.81 6.74
C GLU A 86 -7.93 6.50 8.11
N ASP A 87 -9.05 7.05 8.58
CA ASP A 87 -9.19 7.66 9.89
C ASP A 87 -10.46 7.20 10.59
N GLY A 88 -10.32 6.42 11.68
CA GLY A 88 -11.50 6.12 12.49
C GLY A 88 -11.34 5.08 13.59
N GLU A 89 -12.22 5.20 14.58
CA GLU A 89 -12.42 4.22 15.64
C GLU A 89 -12.98 2.89 15.10
N ALA A 90 -13.82 2.95 14.05
CA ALA A 90 -14.33 1.75 13.36
C ALA A 90 -13.23 0.95 12.64
N GLU A 91 -12.19 1.64 12.14
CA GLU A 91 -11.04 0.97 11.51
C GLU A 91 -10.17 0.29 12.57
N TYR A 92 -9.98 0.94 13.72
CA TYR A 92 -9.30 0.30 14.86
C TYR A 92 -10.01 -0.99 15.30
N GLU A 93 -11.34 -0.97 15.46
CA GLU A 93 -12.09 -2.17 15.84
C GLU A 93 -11.96 -3.29 14.80
N THR A 94 -11.93 -2.93 13.52
CA THR A 94 -11.71 -3.87 12.42
C THR A 94 -10.32 -4.50 12.52
N LEU A 95 -9.27 -3.68 12.61
CA LEU A 95 -7.88 -4.13 12.75
C LEU A 95 -7.68 -4.97 14.01
N ALA A 96 -8.26 -4.57 15.15
CA ALA A 96 -8.15 -5.30 16.41
C ALA A 96 -8.83 -6.68 16.40
N SER A 97 -9.70 -6.92 15.41
CA SER A 97 -10.36 -8.22 15.20
C SER A 97 -9.63 -9.16 14.25
N LEU A 98 -8.60 -8.67 13.55
CA LEU A 98 -7.82 -9.43 12.59
C LEU A 98 -6.91 -10.46 13.27
N ASP A 99 -6.56 -11.51 12.53
CA ASP A 99 -5.51 -12.42 12.95
C ASP A 99 -4.11 -11.88 12.61
N GLN A 100 -3.07 -12.63 13.00
CA GLN A 100 -1.69 -12.18 12.81
C GLN A 100 -1.29 -12.10 11.33
N ASP A 101 -1.85 -12.95 10.47
CA ASP A 101 -1.51 -12.98 9.05
C ASP A 101 -2.10 -11.75 8.36
N ASP A 102 -3.34 -11.39 8.70
CA ASP A 102 -4.02 -10.20 8.21
C ASP A 102 -3.33 -8.90 8.69
N ILE A 103 -2.87 -8.85 9.95
CA ILE A 103 -2.08 -7.72 10.46
C ILE A 103 -0.74 -7.59 9.72
N SER A 104 -0.07 -8.71 9.46
CA SER A 104 1.20 -8.73 8.73
C SER A 104 1.01 -8.25 7.28
N LEU A 105 -0.09 -8.66 6.65
CA LEU A 105 -0.47 -8.16 5.33
C LEU A 105 -0.73 -6.65 5.36
N ALA A 106 -1.41 -6.12 6.37
CA ALA A 106 -1.65 -4.69 6.50
C ALA A 106 -0.33 -3.89 6.58
N PHE A 107 0.62 -4.36 7.37
CA PHE A 107 1.97 -3.78 7.44
C PHE A 107 2.69 -3.81 6.08
N HIS A 108 2.62 -4.94 5.37
CA HIS A 108 3.20 -5.07 4.03
C HIS A 108 2.54 -4.12 3.02
N CYS A 109 1.21 -3.96 3.07
CA CYS A 109 0.48 -2.99 2.24
C CYS A 109 0.98 -1.56 2.47
N ILE A 110 1.16 -1.15 3.73
CA ILE A 110 1.70 0.18 4.06
C ILE A 110 3.13 0.33 3.53
N ALA A 111 3.97 -0.70 3.69
CA ALA A 111 5.34 -0.70 3.20
C ALA A 111 5.40 -0.50 1.68
N LEU A 112 4.56 -1.20 0.93
CA LEU A 112 4.43 -1.04 -0.51
C LEU A 112 4.03 0.40 -0.88
N MET A 113 3.00 0.97 -0.26
CA MET A 113 2.58 2.35 -0.56
C MET A 113 3.69 3.37 -0.27
N ARG A 114 4.47 3.15 0.79
CA ARG A 114 5.62 3.99 1.12
C ARG A 114 6.75 3.85 0.10
N ILE A 115 7.08 2.64 -0.32
CA ILE A 115 8.07 2.40 -1.38
C ILE A 115 7.64 3.06 -2.68
N LEU A 116 6.37 2.93 -3.09
CA LEU A 116 5.86 3.58 -4.30
C LEU A 116 5.95 5.11 -4.21
N LEU A 117 5.68 5.68 -3.04
CA LEU A 117 5.82 7.10 -2.80
C LEU A 117 7.28 7.57 -2.90
N GLU A 118 8.22 6.81 -2.34
CA GLU A 118 9.65 7.07 -2.45
C GLU A 118 10.11 7.04 -3.92
N GLU A 119 9.72 6.00 -4.67
CA GLU A 119 10.05 5.87 -6.10
C GLU A 119 9.43 7.00 -6.94
N ALA A 120 8.30 7.56 -6.51
CA ALA A 120 7.71 8.76 -7.10
C ALA A 120 8.42 10.07 -6.67
N GLY A 121 9.57 9.99 -6.00
CA GLY A 121 10.37 11.13 -5.53
C GLY A 121 9.95 11.68 -4.17
N GLY A 122 9.14 10.94 -3.41
CA GLY A 122 8.72 11.27 -2.05
C GLY A 122 9.79 11.03 -0.99
N GLU A 123 9.37 11.08 0.28
CA GLU A 123 10.25 10.82 1.43
C GLU A 123 10.69 9.35 1.48
N GLU A 124 11.93 9.09 1.92
CA GLU A 124 12.48 7.73 2.06
C GLU A 124 11.63 6.84 3.00
N ALA A 125 11.32 5.64 2.54
CA ALA A 125 10.56 4.61 3.24
C ALA A 125 11.43 3.67 4.10
N ARG A 126 12.61 4.12 4.56
CA ARG A 126 13.63 3.23 5.17
C ARG A 126 13.07 2.41 6.34
N MET A 127 12.29 3.02 7.23
CA MET A 127 11.72 2.30 8.37
C MET A 127 10.65 1.30 7.93
N GLN A 128 9.84 1.65 6.93
CA GLN A 128 8.76 0.78 6.46
C GLN A 128 9.26 -0.41 5.63
N ARG A 129 10.49 -0.39 5.14
CA ARG A 129 11.12 -1.57 4.51
C ARG A 129 11.28 -2.74 5.48
N GLU A 130 11.31 -2.52 6.79
CA GLU A 130 11.33 -3.60 7.79
C GLU A 130 10.03 -4.43 7.79
N TYR A 131 8.93 -3.83 7.33
CA TYR A 131 7.61 -4.45 7.22
C TYR A 131 7.33 -5.04 5.84
N TYR A 132 8.26 -4.89 4.89
CA TYR A 132 8.13 -5.49 3.56
C TYR A 132 8.40 -6.99 3.64
N ASP A 133 7.43 -7.79 3.23
CA ASP A 133 7.56 -9.23 3.17
C ASP A 133 8.08 -9.67 1.78
N SER A 134 9.35 -10.05 1.75
CA SER A 134 10.05 -10.53 0.55
C SER A 134 9.51 -11.87 -0.01
N THR A 135 8.64 -12.57 0.70
CA THR A 135 7.98 -13.77 0.18
C THR A 135 6.91 -13.46 -0.87
N TYR A 136 6.41 -12.21 -0.90
CA TYR A 136 5.48 -11.75 -1.92
C TYR A 136 6.21 -11.49 -3.24
N SER A 137 5.78 -12.20 -4.29
CA SER A 137 6.24 -11.95 -5.65
C SER A 137 5.81 -10.57 -6.16
N ALA A 138 6.53 -10.04 -7.16
CA ALA A 138 6.15 -8.81 -7.86
C ALA A 138 4.68 -8.83 -8.34
N THR A 139 4.17 -9.98 -8.81
CA THR A 139 2.77 -10.10 -9.21
C THR A 139 1.80 -9.96 -8.04
N GLN A 140 2.12 -10.53 -6.88
CA GLN A 140 1.28 -10.37 -5.69
C GLN A 140 1.31 -8.91 -5.18
N ASN A 141 2.48 -8.27 -5.19
CA ASN A 141 2.59 -6.84 -4.85
C ASN A 141 1.75 -5.96 -5.79
N GLN A 142 1.74 -6.27 -7.08
CA GLN A 142 0.90 -5.57 -8.06
C GLN A 142 -0.60 -5.74 -7.74
N VAL A 143 -1.03 -6.94 -7.36
CA VAL A 143 -2.42 -7.20 -6.95
C VAL A 143 -2.78 -6.38 -5.72
N ILE A 144 -1.87 -6.26 -4.74
CA ILE A 144 -2.07 -5.42 -3.55
C ILE A 144 -2.24 -3.95 -3.93
N TYR A 145 -1.37 -3.39 -4.78
CA TYR A 145 -1.52 -2.01 -5.26
C TYR A 145 -2.86 -1.79 -5.97
N GLY A 146 -3.28 -2.73 -6.82
CA GLY A 146 -4.57 -2.66 -7.50
C GLY A 146 -5.75 -2.71 -6.53
N ALA A 147 -5.70 -3.60 -5.54
CA ALA A 147 -6.74 -3.74 -4.52
C ALA A 147 -6.93 -2.44 -3.72
N ALA A 148 -5.84 -1.72 -3.43
CA ALA A 148 -5.88 -0.44 -2.74
C ALA A 148 -6.66 0.66 -3.50
N VAL A 149 -6.90 0.49 -4.80
CA VAL A 149 -7.75 1.38 -5.63
C VAL A 149 -8.96 0.65 -6.22
N GLY A 150 -9.37 -0.46 -5.61
CA GLY A 150 -10.57 -1.21 -5.96
C GLY A 150 -10.48 -1.97 -7.29
N VAL A 151 -9.29 -2.34 -7.73
CA VAL A 151 -9.07 -3.09 -8.97
C VAL A 151 -8.51 -4.48 -8.69
N HIS A 152 -9.18 -5.48 -9.24
CA HIS A 152 -8.76 -6.88 -9.18
C HIS A 152 -8.68 -7.47 -10.59
N GLY A 153 -7.63 -8.23 -10.86
CA GLY A 153 -7.45 -8.91 -12.14
C GLY A 153 -6.16 -9.73 -12.18
N PRO A 154 -6.04 -10.69 -13.12
CA PRO A 154 -4.91 -11.61 -13.18
C PRO A 154 -3.70 -11.06 -13.97
N CYS A 155 -3.78 -9.88 -14.61
CA CYS A 155 -2.73 -9.44 -15.54
C CYS A 155 -1.52 -8.81 -14.86
N SER A 156 -0.38 -8.83 -15.56
CA SER A 156 0.92 -8.34 -15.08
C SER A 156 1.46 -7.19 -15.95
N VAL A 157 2.18 -6.24 -15.33
CA VAL A 157 2.88 -5.11 -16.01
C VAL A 157 3.80 -5.58 -17.16
N GLN A 158 4.31 -6.81 -17.13
CA GLN A 158 5.27 -7.30 -18.12
C GLN A 158 4.72 -7.42 -19.57
N LYS A 159 3.39 -7.32 -19.76
CA LYS A 159 2.73 -7.37 -21.08
C LYS A 159 1.95 -6.09 -21.42
N THR A 160 2.32 -4.95 -20.83
CA THR A 160 1.60 -3.69 -21.02
C THR A 160 1.87 -3.06 -22.39
N ASP A 161 0.81 -2.83 -23.17
CA ASP A 161 0.87 -1.95 -24.33
C ASP A 161 0.91 -0.50 -23.86
N ALA A 162 2.09 0.13 -23.95
CA ALA A 162 2.30 1.50 -23.51
C ALA A 162 1.45 2.52 -24.28
N THR A 163 1.08 2.23 -25.54
CA THR A 163 0.22 3.13 -26.33
C THR A 163 -1.21 3.04 -25.85
N ALA A 164 -1.74 1.82 -25.67
CA ALA A 164 -3.07 1.63 -25.13
C ALA A 164 -3.21 2.19 -23.71
N LEU A 165 -2.16 2.05 -22.89
CA LEU A 165 -2.12 2.63 -21.55
C LEU A 165 -2.09 4.16 -21.59
N HIS A 166 -1.33 4.75 -22.52
CA HIS A 166 -1.30 6.20 -22.73
C HIS A 166 -2.69 6.74 -23.12
N ASP A 167 -3.38 6.08 -24.05
CA ASP A 167 -4.74 6.44 -24.48
C ASP A 167 -5.77 6.32 -23.34
N ALA A 168 -5.61 5.33 -22.46
CA ALA A 168 -6.44 5.16 -21.28
C ALA A 168 -6.18 6.27 -20.24
N LEU A 169 -4.91 6.54 -19.91
CA LEU A 169 -4.52 7.57 -18.93
C LEU A 169 -4.82 8.99 -19.40
N ALA A 170 -4.94 9.23 -20.71
CA ALA A 170 -5.42 10.50 -21.25
C ALA A 170 -6.86 10.83 -20.77
N GLN A 171 -7.63 9.81 -20.37
CA GLN A 171 -8.97 9.95 -19.79
C GLN A 171 -8.96 10.06 -18.26
N SER A 172 -7.78 9.95 -17.62
CA SER A 172 -7.68 10.02 -16.17
C SER A 172 -8.03 11.42 -15.66
N LYS A 173 -8.83 11.47 -14.60
CA LYS A 173 -9.12 12.70 -13.86
C LYS A 173 -7.84 13.30 -13.24
N VAL A 174 -6.84 12.48 -12.92
CA VAL A 174 -5.52 12.94 -12.43
C VAL A 174 -4.78 13.76 -13.50
N CYS A 175 -4.96 13.44 -14.78
CA CYS A 175 -4.36 14.14 -15.91
C CYS A 175 -5.20 15.34 -16.41
N ALA A 176 -6.33 15.66 -15.77
CA ALA A 176 -7.27 16.65 -16.29
C ALA A 176 -6.60 18.01 -16.52
N GLY A 177 -6.53 18.43 -17.78
CA GLY A 177 -5.93 19.70 -18.20
C GLY A 177 -4.42 19.67 -18.46
N ARG A 178 -3.73 18.53 -18.28
CA ARG A 178 -2.31 18.34 -18.64
C ARG A 178 -2.08 16.96 -19.24
N PRO A 179 -2.15 16.83 -20.58
CA PRO A 179 -1.86 15.57 -21.26
C PRO A 179 -0.45 15.08 -20.94
N LEU A 180 -0.32 13.80 -20.57
CA LEU A 180 0.98 13.16 -20.38
C LEU A 180 1.63 12.88 -21.74
N ALA A 181 2.92 13.15 -21.87
CA ALA A 181 3.69 12.66 -23.00
C ALA A 181 3.91 11.15 -22.87
N ILE A 182 4.01 10.44 -23.99
CA ILE A 182 4.30 8.99 -23.97
C ILE A 182 5.62 8.65 -23.27
N SER A 183 6.59 9.58 -23.29
CA SER A 183 7.84 9.44 -22.53
C SER A 183 7.61 9.41 -21.03
N ALA A 184 6.67 10.21 -20.52
CA ALA A 184 6.29 10.21 -19.10
C ALA A 184 5.62 8.89 -18.70
N ILE A 185 4.87 8.25 -19.61
CA ILE A 185 4.31 6.91 -19.35
C ILE A 185 5.42 5.88 -19.16
N LYS A 186 6.48 5.93 -19.96
CA LYS A 186 7.63 5.01 -19.81
C LYS A 186 8.37 5.23 -18.50
N GLU A 187 8.52 6.48 -18.07
CA GLU A 187 9.10 6.84 -16.78
C GLU A 187 8.25 6.29 -15.62
N LEU A 188 6.93 6.52 -15.66
CA LEU A 188 6.00 5.99 -14.65
C LEU A 188 5.99 4.46 -14.62
N LEU A 189 6.08 3.78 -15.77
CA LEU A 189 6.24 2.32 -15.81
C LEU A 189 7.57 1.86 -15.18
N GLY A 190 8.63 2.65 -15.31
CA GLY A 190 9.91 2.42 -14.62
C GLY A 190 9.76 2.52 -13.11
N ILE A 191 9.12 3.58 -12.62
CA ILE A 191 8.78 3.78 -11.20
C ILE A 191 7.94 2.61 -10.67
N CYS A 192 6.90 2.21 -11.40
CA CYS A 192 6.06 1.07 -11.04
C CYS A 192 6.88 -0.23 -10.97
N SER A 193 7.79 -0.45 -11.93
CA SER A 193 8.62 -1.65 -11.95
C SER A 193 9.61 -1.68 -10.79
N ALA A 194 10.19 -0.54 -10.41
CA ALA A 194 11.07 -0.42 -9.25
C ALA A 194 10.32 -0.69 -7.94
N ALA A 195 9.12 -0.12 -7.79
CA ALA A 195 8.27 -0.33 -6.62
C ALA A 195 7.72 -1.77 -6.47
N LEU A 196 7.70 -2.55 -7.56
CA LEU A 196 7.38 -3.98 -7.57
C LEU A 196 8.60 -4.87 -7.33
N GLY A 197 9.81 -4.33 -7.54
CA GLY A 197 11.08 -5.05 -7.48
C GLY A 197 11.49 -5.45 -6.06
N THR A 198 12.24 -6.55 -5.98
CA THR A 198 12.65 -7.25 -4.75
C THR A 198 14.11 -7.00 -4.35
N ASP A 199 14.84 -6.13 -5.04
CA ASP A 199 16.30 -5.99 -4.88
C ASP A 199 16.73 -5.04 -3.74
N TRP A 200 15.90 -4.92 -2.70
CA TRP A 200 16.22 -4.10 -1.53
C TRP A 200 17.09 -4.91 -0.56
N VAL A 201 18.41 -4.72 -0.64
CA VAL A 201 19.33 -5.23 0.38
C VAL A 201 19.11 -4.42 1.66
N ILE A 202 18.59 -5.07 2.71
CA ILE A 202 18.58 -4.51 4.06
C ILE A 202 20.05 -4.37 4.48
N VAL A 203 20.56 -3.14 4.49
CA VAL A 203 21.87 -2.86 5.09
C VAL A 203 21.66 -2.82 6.60
N GLU A 204 21.88 -3.96 7.26
CA GLU A 204 22.00 -4.01 8.72
C GLU A 204 23.09 -3.02 9.14
N ARG A 205 22.73 -2.01 9.95
CA ARG A 205 23.75 -1.21 10.64
C ARG A 205 24.40 -2.13 11.66
N GLU A 206 25.70 -2.38 11.51
CA GLU A 206 26.49 -2.97 12.58
C GLU A 206 26.25 -2.16 13.86
N PRO A 207 25.98 -2.82 15.00
CA PRO A 207 25.88 -2.14 16.27
C PRO A 207 27.22 -1.44 16.52
N GLU A 208 27.18 -0.14 16.82
CA GLU A 208 28.39 0.59 17.20
C GLU A 208 29.09 -0.20 18.30
N GLU A 209 30.29 -0.68 18.00
CA GLU A 209 31.14 -1.39 18.95
C GLU A 209 31.21 -0.59 20.24
N GLY A 210 30.87 -1.27 21.33
CA GLY A 210 30.80 -0.70 22.65
C GLY A 210 32.03 0.13 22.99
N LYS A 211 31.82 1.40 23.31
CA LYS A 211 32.75 2.14 24.15
C LYS A 211 32.53 1.72 25.59
N THR A 212 33.16 0.62 25.98
CA THR A 212 33.61 0.47 27.35
C THR A 212 34.73 1.46 27.60
N SER A 213 34.46 2.50 28.39
CA SER A 213 35.43 3.17 29.25
C SER A 213 34.71 3.81 30.41
#